data_AF-A0A520K3C5-F1
#
_entry.id   AF-A0A520K3C5-F1
#
_cell.length_a   1.000
_cell.length_b   1.000
_cell.length_c   1.000
_cell.angle_alpha   90.00
_cell.angle_beta   90.00
_cell.angle_gamma   90.00
#
_symmetry.space_group_name_H-M   'P 1'
#
loop_
_entity.id
_entity.type
_entity.pdbx_description
1 polymer ?
#
loop_
_entity_poly.entity_id
_entity_poly.type
_entity_poly.pdbx_seq_one_letter_code
_entity_poly.pdbx_strand_id
1 'polypeptide(L)' 'AQLRKHWIENGLECDFRRYNDLGISPYHVHRSKEEHKQAIFVLAFEMAFKVRHSTLKKEFENLCEESTKNGRE' A
#
# COMPACT_ATOMS: atom_id res chain seq x y z
N ALA A 1 8.64 -11.42 -5.12
CA ALA A 1 7.30 -11.98 -5.42
C ALA A 1 6.50 -12.36 -4.16
N GLN A 2 7.12 -12.79 -3.06
CA GLN A 2 6.38 -13.31 -1.89
C GLN A 2 5.60 -12.23 -1.12
N LEU A 3 6.16 -11.02 -0.95
CA LEU A 3 5.50 -9.94 -0.22
C LEU A 3 4.21 -9.47 -0.90
N ARG A 4 4.23 -9.28 -2.23
CA ARG A 4 3.03 -8.89 -3.01
C ARG A 4 1.89 -9.90 -2.85
N LYS A 5 2.21 -11.20 -2.86
CA LYS A 5 1.22 -12.28 -2.72
C LYS A 5 0.56 -12.25 -1.34
N HIS A 6 1.36 -12.15 -0.28
CA HIS A 6 0.87 -12.03 1.10
C HIS A 6 -0.10 -10.85 1.27
N TRP A 7 0.07 -9.76 0.51
CA TRP A 7 -0.71 -8.54 0.69
C TRP A 7 -2.07 -8.58 -0.01
N ILE A 8 -2.11 -9.20 -1.19
CA ILE A 8 -3.38 -9.51 -1.88
C ILE A 8 -4.23 -10.41 -0.97
N GLU A 9 -3.61 -11.39 -0.32
CA GLU A 9 -4.30 -12.30 0.62
C GLU A 9 -4.82 -11.59 1.88
N ASN A 10 -4.21 -10.47 2.30
CA ASN A 10 -4.65 -9.67 3.45
C ASN A 10 -5.64 -8.54 3.08
N GLY A 11 -6.18 -8.52 1.86
CA GLY A 11 -7.15 -7.50 1.41
C GLY A 11 -6.56 -6.10 1.24
N LEU A 12 -5.23 -5.98 1.29
CA LEU A 12 -4.51 -4.76 0.94
C LEU A 12 -4.35 -4.74 -0.59
N GLU A 13 -5.43 -4.42 -1.30
CA GLU A 13 -5.34 -4.03 -2.70
C GLU A 13 -4.56 -2.71 -2.80
N CYS A 14 -3.25 -2.82 -2.92
CA CYS A 14 -2.37 -1.70 -3.20
C CYS A 14 -2.28 -1.56 -4.73
N ASP A 15 -2.74 -0.42 -5.24
CA ASP A 15 -2.58 -0.10 -6.66
C ASP A 15 -1.13 0.36 -6.83
N PHE A 16 -0.26 -0.59 -7.18
CA PHE A 16 1.19 -0.40 -7.32
C PHE A 16 1.53 0.35 -8.62
N ARG A 17 0.76 1.38 -8.94
CA ARG A 17 0.77 2.00 -10.26
C ARG A 17 2.12 2.66 -10.54
N ARG A 18 2.69 3.39 -9.57
CA ARG A 18 4.03 4.00 -9.76
C ARG A 18 5.14 2.97 -9.85
N TYR A 19 5.01 1.84 -9.14
CA TYR A 19 5.95 0.74 -9.28
C TYR A 19 5.82 0.05 -10.65
N ASN A 20 4.60 -0.19 -11.13
CA ASN A 20 4.36 -0.78 -12.45
C ASN A 20 4.83 0.15 -13.58
N ASP A 21 4.64 1.46 -13.44
CA ASP A 21 5.08 2.47 -14.41
C ASP A 21 6.60 2.50 -14.58
N LEU A 22 7.37 2.08 -13.56
CA LEU A 22 8.82 1.92 -13.68
C LEU A 22 9.21 0.79 -14.64
N GLY A 23 8.33 -0.19 -14.88
CA GLY A 23 8.63 -1.35 -15.74
C GLY A 23 9.79 -2.20 -15.25
N ILE A 24 10.20 -2.05 -13.99
CA ILE A 24 11.33 -2.77 -13.39
C ILE A 24 10.79 -3.98 -12.63
N SER A 25 11.38 -5.13 -12.93
CA SER A 25 11.03 -6.41 -12.34
C SER A 25 12.27 -7.02 -11.71
N PRO A 26 12.15 -7.79 -10.62
CA PRO A 26 13.28 -8.52 -10.04
C PRO A 26 13.99 -9.45 -11.04
N TYR A 27 13.30 -9.85 -12.12
CA TYR A 27 13.84 -10.68 -13.19
C TYR A 27 14.64 -9.89 -14.24
N HIS A 28 14.56 -8.56 -14.24
CA HIS A 28 15.32 -7.69 -15.15
C HIS A 28 16.76 -7.48 -14.63
N VAL A 29 17.53 -8.57 -14.54
CA VAL A 29 18.91 -8.55 -14.01
C VAL A 29 19.89 -7.69 -14.81
N HIS A 30 19.53 -7.35 -16.05
CA HIS A 30 20.31 -6.48 -16.94
C HIS A 30 20.04 -4.98 -16.73
N ARG A 31 19.05 -4.62 -15.89
CA ARG A 31 18.80 -3.21 -15.50
C ARG A 31 19.85 -2.76 -14.49
N SER A 32 20.09 -1.44 -14.46
CA SER A 32 21.09 -0.85 -13.57
C SER A 32 20.74 -1.05 -12.10
N LYS A 33 21.76 -1.06 -11.24
CA LYS A 33 21.57 -1.17 -9.79
C LYS A 33 20.74 0.00 -9.24
N GLU A 34 20.85 1.18 -9.82
CA GLU A 34 20.08 2.37 -9.42
C GLU A 34 18.60 2.22 -9.74
N GLU A 35 18.27 1.72 -10.92
CA GLU A 35 16.88 1.38 -11.30
C GLU A 35 16.26 0.39 -10.29
N HIS A 36 16.98 -0.67 -9.93
CA HIS A 36 16.51 -1.62 -8.93
C HIS A 36 16.31 -0.99 -7.54
N LYS A 37 17.22 -0.09 -7.11
CA LYS A 37 17.07 0.66 -5.85
C LYS A 37 15.84 1.57 -5.88
N GLN A 38 15.62 2.28 -6.98
CA GLN A 38 14.47 3.15 -7.15
C GLN A 38 13.16 2.35 -7.10
N ALA A 39 13.12 1.18 -7.74
CA ALA A 39 11.97 0.29 -7.73
C ALA A 39 11.63 -0.19 -6.30
N ILE A 40 12.64 -0.56 -5.51
CA ILE A 40 12.47 -0.93 -4.10
C ILE A 40 11.96 0.27 -3.27
N PHE A 41 12.52 1.46 -3.49
CA PHE A 41 12.12 2.67 -2.76
C PHE A 41 10.67 3.06 -3.05
N VAL A 42 10.26 3.04 -4.32
CA VAL A 42 8.88 3.35 -4.72
C VAL A 42 7.90 2.33 -4.14
N LEU A 43 8.25 1.04 -4.15
CA LEU A 43 7.48 0.00 -3.45
C LEU A 43 7.33 0.35 -1.96
N ALA A 44 8.42 0.60 -1.24
CA ALA A 44 8.38 0.92 0.18
C ALA A 44 7.55 2.18 0.49
N PHE A 45 7.64 3.19 -0.36
CA PHE A 45 6.90 4.43 -0.20
C PHE A 45 5.38 4.25 -0.38
N GLU A 46 4.95 3.58 -1.45
CA GLU A 46 3.52 3.31 -1.69
C GLU A 46 2.92 2.48 -0.56
N MET A 47 3.69 1.53 -0.04
CA MET A 47 3.32 0.73 1.12
C MET A 47 3.10 1.59 2.37
N ALA A 48 4.06 2.42 2.75
CA ALA A 48 3.95 3.30 3.91
C ALA A 48 2.78 4.29 3.79
N PHE A 49 2.53 4.79 2.58
CA PHE A 49 1.41 5.69 2.30
C PHE A 49 0.06 4.99 2.49
N LYS A 50 -0.10 3.77 1.95
CA LYS A 50 -1.36 3.01 2.09
C LYS A 50 -1.62 2.57 3.53
N VAL A 51 -0.61 2.11 4.26
CA VAL A 51 -0.76 1.76 5.68
C VAL A 51 -1.22 2.97 6.50
N ARG A 52 -0.62 4.15 6.27
CA ARG A 52 -1.07 5.40 6.91
C ARG A 52 -2.53 5.71 6.59
N HIS A 53 -2.90 5.59 5.32
CA HIS A 53 -4.25 5.92 4.87
C HIS A 53 -5.31 4.91 5.35
N SER A 54 -4.96 3.64 5.51
CA SER A 54 -5.87 2.64 6.07
C SER A 54 -6.04 2.79 7.58
N THR A 55 -5.00 3.20 8.31
CA THR A 55 -5.12 3.57 9.73
C THR A 55 -6.03 4.78 9.91
N LEU A 56 -5.83 5.85 9.14
CA LEU A 56 -6.69 7.04 9.18
C LEU A 56 -8.14 6.74 8.80
N LYS A 57 -8.35 5.88 7.80
CA LYS A 57 -9.70 5.47 7.38
C LYS A 57 -10.44 4.73 8.50
N LYS A 58 -9.77 3.81 9.20
CA LYS A 58 -10.35 3.09 10.35
C LYS A 58 -10.68 4.04 11.51
N GLU A 59 -9.80 5.00 11.79
CA GLU A 59 -10.07 6.03 12.82
C GLU A 59 -11.30 6.87 12.44
N PHE A 60 -11.43 7.26 11.17
CA PHE A 60 -12.57 8.02 10.69
C PHE A 60 -13.89 7.21 10.73
N GLU A 61 -13.86 5.95 10.32
CA GLU A 61 -15.02 5.04 10.39
C GLU A 61 -15.48 4.83 11.83
N ASN A 62 -14.55 4.62 12.77
CA ASN A 62 -14.88 4.51 14.20
C ASN A 62 -15.56 5.78 14.75
N LEU A 63 -15.07 6.97 14.37
CA LEU A 63 -15.67 8.24 14.79
C LEU A 63 -17.09 8.44 14.23
N CYS A 64 -17.36 7.99 13.00
CA CYS A 64 -18.70 8.01 12.41
C CYS A 64 -19.66 6.99 13.05
N GLU A 65 -19.16 5.83 13.51
CA GLU A 65 -19.95 4.83 14.23
C GLU A 65 -20.27 5.24 15.68
N GLU A 66 -19.36 5.94 16.36
CA GLU A 66 -19.60 6.45 17.72
C GLU A 66 -20.67 7.57 17.73
N SER A 67 -20.67 8.42 16.71
CA SER A 67 -21.66 9.51 16.58
C SER A 67 -23.06 9.04 16.21
N THR A 68 -23.23 7.81 15.69
CA THR A 68 -24.56 7.23 15.40
C THR A 68 -25.17 6.46 16.58
N LYS A 69 -24.39 6.07 17.59
CA LYS A 69 -24.89 5.38 18.80
C LYS A 69 -25.40 6.34 19.89
N ASN A 70 -24.91 7.58 19.95
CA ASN A 70 -25.31 8.57 20.96
C ASN A 70 -26.61 9.35 20.63
N GLY A 71 -27.36 8.96 19.59
CA GLY A 71 -28.60 9.63 19.17
C GLY A 71 -29.91 8.95 19.58
N ARG A 72 -29.86 7.92 20.44
CA ARG A 72 -31.05 7.25 20.99
C ARG A 72 -30.87 6.98 22.48
N GLU A 73 -30.94 8.03 23.29
CA GLU A 73 -31.32 7.94 24.70
C GLU A 73 -32.37 9.01 25.00
#